data_AF-A0A7X7MDM1-F1
#
_entry.id   AF-A0A7X7MDM1-F1
#
_cell.length_a   1.000
_cell.length_b   1.000
_cell.length_c   1.000
_cell.angle_alpha   90.00
_cell.angle_beta   90.00
_cell.angle_gamma   90.00
#
_symmetry.space_group_name_H-M   'P 1'
#
loop_
_entity.id
_entity.type
_entity.pdbx_description
1 polymer ?
#
loop_
_entity_poly.entity_id
_entity_poly.type
_entity_poly.pdbx_seq_one_letter_code
_entity_poly.pdbx_strand_id
1 'polypeptide(L)'
;MALTCVLTASTVRHYPRQPLSSTPLRKIEAARNERFSCQLALRADAQMDVAVEATGPAGWQVRVRRVGYVPMAHHNTPVMADPRDQEGHGEIPGFVPDPLFEEQKMLLAKDELHAFWISVVPGAKASAGNYSIEVTATPGEGQGKPVTRKLRVKLHDVVIAPRKDFHVSHWFYNDQLIDWYRTDGFDARFWEIVPRY
;
A
#
# COMPACT_ATOMS: atom_id res chain seq x y z
N MET A 1 21.59 1.96 -14.58
CA MET A 1 20.65 2.45 -13.57
C MET A 1 20.29 1.28 -12.67
N ALA A 2 20.51 1.42 -11.38
CA ALA A 2 20.23 0.38 -10.40
C ALA A 2 18.87 0.65 -9.75
N LEU A 3 17.84 -0.05 -10.21
CA LEU A 3 16.59 -0.19 -9.48
C LEU A 3 16.80 -1.15 -8.31
N THR A 4 16.52 -0.68 -7.09
CA THR A 4 16.55 -1.51 -5.89
C THR A 4 15.16 -1.58 -5.28
N CYS A 5 14.75 -2.78 -4.88
CA CYS A 5 13.45 -3.00 -4.25
C CYS A 5 13.56 -3.92 -3.05
N VAL A 6 12.71 -3.70 -2.05
CA VAL A 6 12.61 -4.53 -0.85
C VAL A 6 11.14 -4.69 -0.47
N LEU A 7 10.75 -5.91 -0.09
CA LEU A 7 9.43 -6.13 0.50
C LEU A 7 9.46 -5.68 1.96
N THR A 8 8.42 -4.98 2.40
CA THR A 8 8.31 -4.41 3.75
C THR A 8 6.93 -4.66 4.33
N ALA A 9 6.82 -4.54 5.65
CA ALA A 9 5.54 -4.65 6.34
C ALA A 9 4.57 -3.54 5.91
N SER A 10 3.28 -3.83 5.98
CA SER A 10 2.21 -2.84 5.74
C SER A 10 2.09 -1.79 6.84
N THR A 11 2.81 -1.95 7.97
CA THR A 11 2.76 -1.07 9.13
C THR A 11 3.86 0.00 9.14
N VAL A 12 4.59 0.15 8.03
CA VAL A 12 5.70 1.11 7.91
C VAL A 12 5.34 2.13 6.83
N ARG A 13 5.52 3.43 7.11
CA ARG A 13 5.45 4.49 6.10
C ARG A 13 6.83 4.68 5.48
N HIS A 14 6.89 4.76 4.15
CA HIS A 14 8.13 4.96 3.39
C HIS A 14 8.23 6.41 2.94
N TYR A 15 8.91 7.25 3.72
CA TYR A 15 9.04 8.67 3.38
C TYR A 15 10.09 8.89 2.28
N PRO A 16 9.92 9.87 1.37
CA PRO A 16 10.78 10.01 0.19
C PRO A 16 12.27 10.13 0.48
N ARG A 17 12.65 10.75 1.60
CA ARG A 17 14.06 10.97 1.98
C ARG A 17 14.70 9.81 2.72
N GLN A 18 13.90 8.82 3.13
CA GLN A 18 14.42 7.67 3.87
C GLN A 18 15.20 6.74 2.95
N PRO A 19 16.24 6.06 3.47
CA PRO A 19 16.89 5.01 2.71
C PRO A 19 15.97 3.80 2.55
N LEU A 20 16.24 3.00 1.52
CA LEU A 20 15.60 1.68 1.38
C LEU A 20 15.94 0.82 2.61
N SER A 21 14.94 0.17 3.21
CA SER A 21 15.15 -0.69 4.39
C SER A 21 16.15 -1.81 4.10
N SER A 22 17.09 -2.02 5.04
CA SER A 22 18.04 -3.14 5.03
C SER A 22 17.41 -4.46 5.49
N THR A 23 16.22 -4.40 6.11
CA THR A 23 15.54 -5.55 6.70
C THR A 23 14.31 -5.93 5.86
N PRO A 24 14.42 -6.89 4.94
CA PRO A 24 13.30 -7.31 4.12
C PRO A 24 12.27 -8.10 4.94
N LEU A 25 10.98 -7.87 4.64
CA LEU A 25 9.91 -8.78 5.00
C LEU A 25 10.05 -10.08 4.19
N ARG A 26 10.32 -11.20 4.86
CA ARG A 26 10.54 -12.50 4.23
C ARG A 26 9.37 -13.45 4.32
N LYS A 27 8.43 -13.19 5.24
CA LYS A 27 7.32 -14.08 5.57
C LYS A 27 6.13 -13.26 6.09
N ILE A 28 4.93 -13.67 5.71
CA ILE A 28 3.69 -13.34 6.41
C ILE A 28 3.04 -14.65 6.87
N GLU A 29 2.38 -14.59 8.02
CA GLU A 29 1.46 -15.62 8.49
C GLU A 29 0.04 -15.09 8.33
N ALA A 30 -0.85 -15.92 7.79
CA ALA A 30 -2.23 -15.54 7.53
C ALA A 30 -3.17 -16.71 7.81
N ALA A 31 -4.41 -16.41 8.12
CA ALA A 31 -5.51 -17.37 8.18
C ALA A 31 -6.22 -17.47 6.82
N ARG A 32 -6.95 -18.57 6.62
CA ARG A 32 -7.88 -18.69 5.49
C ARG A 32 -8.94 -17.58 5.59
N ASN A 33 -9.32 -17.02 4.44
CA ASN A 33 -10.26 -15.89 4.32
C ASN A 33 -9.76 -14.55 4.91
N GLU A 34 -8.49 -14.46 5.35
CA GLU A 34 -7.90 -13.21 5.82
C GLU A 34 -7.41 -12.35 4.65
N ARG A 35 -7.71 -11.05 4.68
CA ARG A 35 -7.02 -10.07 3.84
C ARG A 35 -5.76 -9.62 4.56
N PHE A 36 -4.60 -9.81 3.93
CA PHE A 36 -3.33 -9.29 4.43
C PHE A 36 -2.67 -8.38 3.38
N SER A 37 -1.63 -7.68 3.80
CA SER A 37 -0.91 -6.74 2.94
C SER A 37 0.58 -6.68 3.23
N CYS A 38 1.33 -6.31 2.21
CA CYS A 38 2.73 -5.90 2.31
C CYS A 38 2.98 -4.73 1.34
N GLN A 39 4.20 -4.21 1.35
CA GLN A 39 4.60 -3.16 0.42
C GLN A 39 5.87 -3.59 -0.33
N LEU A 40 5.97 -3.20 -1.60
CA LEU A 40 7.24 -3.16 -2.32
C LEU A 40 7.76 -1.73 -2.24
N ALA A 41 8.78 -1.52 -1.41
CA ALA A 41 9.50 -0.26 -1.38
C ALA A 41 10.61 -0.29 -2.43
N LEU A 42 10.83 0.82 -3.13
CA LEU A 42 11.76 0.92 -4.24
C LEU A 42 12.47 2.28 -4.26
N ARG A 43 13.70 2.26 -4.76
CA ARG A 43 14.57 3.43 -4.93
C ARG A 43 15.52 3.18 -6.09
N ALA A 44 15.87 4.23 -6.84
CA ALA A 44 16.82 4.13 -7.94
C ALA A 44 17.85 5.27 -7.92
N ASP A 45 19.01 5.03 -8.53
CA ASP A 45 20.11 5.97 -8.69
C ASP A 45 19.90 7.00 -9.82
N ALA A 46 18.82 6.85 -10.58
CA ALA A 46 18.39 7.73 -11.66
C ALA A 46 16.86 7.73 -11.75
N GLN A 47 16.30 8.77 -12.35
CA GLN A 47 14.87 8.81 -12.65
C GLN A 47 14.54 7.74 -13.70
N MET A 48 13.46 6.98 -13.50
CA MET A 48 13.02 5.94 -14.43
C MET A 48 11.52 5.69 -14.34
N ASP A 49 10.93 5.21 -15.43
CA ASP A 49 9.59 4.65 -15.38
C ASP A 49 9.67 3.27 -14.73
N VAL A 50 8.70 2.94 -13.88
CA VAL A 50 8.61 1.62 -13.26
C VAL A 50 7.16 1.13 -13.26
N ALA A 51 6.97 -0.12 -13.64
CA ALA A 51 5.71 -0.85 -13.50
C ALA A 51 5.88 -1.92 -12.44
N VAL A 52 4.90 -2.09 -11.54
CA VAL A 52 4.91 -3.12 -10.50
C VAL A 52 3.73 -4.05 -10.69
N GLU A 53 4.03 -5.34 -10.78
CA GLU A 53 3.04 -6.40 -10.87
C GLU A 53 3.24 -7.38 -9.71
N ALA A 54 2.17 -8.03 -9.27
CA ALA A 54 2.23 -9.07 -8.26
C ALA A 54 1.38 -10.27 -8.65
N THR A 55 1.95 -11.46 -8.51
CA THR A 55 1.30 -12.73 -8.77
C THR A 55 1.28 -13.58 -7.51
N GLY A 56 0.20 -14.33 -7.32
CA GLY A 56 0.04 -15.24 -6.20
C GLY A 56 -0.43 -16.61 -6.68
N PRO A 57 -0.68 -17.54 -5.74
CA PRO A 57 -1.23 -18.85 -6.06
C PRO A 57 -2.55 -18.74 -6.82
N ALA A 58 -2.84 -19.73 -7.66
CA ALA A 58 -4.07 -19.78 -8.44
C ALA A 58 -5.32 -19.57 -7.56
N GLY A 59 -6.23 -18.70 -8.00
CA GLY A 59 -7.46 -18.36 -7.30
C GLY A 59 -7.31 -17.38 -6.13
N TRP A 60 -6.09 -16.91 -5.82
CA TRP A 60 -5.89 -15.83 -4.86
C TRP A 60 -6.09 -14.48 -5.56
N GLN A 61 -6.68 -13.53 -4.86
CA GLN A 61 -6.79 -12.16 -5.35
C GLN A 61 -5.57 -11.38 -4.90
N VAL A 62 -4.87 -10.76 -5.85
CA VAL A 62 -3.70 -9.91 -5.59
C VAL A 62 -3.93 -8.56 -6.29
N ARG A 63 -3.89 -7.48 -5.51
CA ARG A 63 -4.09 -6.11 -6.01
C ARG A 63 -2.88 -5.26 -5.66
N VAL A 64 -2.32 -4.60 -6.66
CA VAL A 64 -1.20 -3.66 -6.54
C VAL A 64 -1.73 -2.24 -6.68
N ARG A 65 -1.31 -1.35 -5.77
CA ARG A 65 -1.69 0.07 -5.76
C ARG A 65 -0.48 0.93 -5.44
N ARG A 66 -0.31 2.07 -6.10
CA ARG A 66 0.74 3.03 -5.78
C ARG A 66 0.41 3.73 -4.46
N VAL A 67 1.40 3.83 -3.57
CA VAL A 67 1.29 4.67 -2.38
C VAL A 67 1.59 6.11 -2.81
N GLY A 68 0.63 7.00 -2.61
CA GLY A 68 0.77 8.43 -2.86
C GLY A 68 1.10 9.21 -1.59
N TYR A 69 1.26 10.52 -1.74
CA TYR A 69 1.67 11.40 -0.65
C TYR A 69 0.66 12.52 -0.40
N VAL A 70 0.50 12.86 0.88
CA VAL A 70 -0.26 14.02 1.35
C VAL A 70 0.75 15.05 1.87
N PRO A 71 0.71 16.31 1.41
CA PRO A 71 1.52 17.36 2.01
C PRO A 71 1.00 17.65 3.44
N MET A 72 1.87 17.51 4.44
CA MET A 72 1.57 17.85 5.82
C MET A 72 2.47 18.98 6.30
N ALA A 73 1.86 20.05 6.80
CA ALA A 73 2.57 21.26 7.20
C ALA A 73 3.15 21.21 8.61
N HIS A 74 2.63 20.39 9.51
CA HIS A 74 3.09 20.26 10.89
C HIS A 74 2.51 19.00 11.56
N HIS A 75 3.13 18.59 12.66
CA HIS A 75 2.57 17.60 13.57
C HIS A 75 1.40 18.19 14.36
N ASN A 76 0.51 17.31 14.83
CA ASN A 76 -0.45 17.66 15.87
C ASN A 76 0.30 18.01 17.17
N THR A 77 -0.23 18.97 17.92
CA THR A 77 0.31 19.36 19.21
C THR A 77 -0.58 18.82 20.35
N PRO A 78 0.02 18.35 21.46
CA PRO A 78 1.45 18.23 21.71
C PRO A 78 2.09 17.09 20.91
N VAL A 79 3.36 17.25 20.53
CA VAL A 79 4.15 16.11 20.03
C VAL A 79 4.46 15.21 21.22
N MET A 80 4.05 13.95 21.13
CA MET A 80 4.21 12.96 22.20
C MET A 80 5.69 12.75 22.53
N ALA A 81 6.02 12.55 23.81
CA ALA A 81 7.42 12.41 24.24
C ALA A 81 8.03 11.02 23.94
N ASP A 82 7.20 9.96 23.91
CA ASP A 82 7.67 8.60 23.56
C ASP A 82 7.90 8.51 22.04
N PRO A 83 9.12 8.20 21.58
CA PRO A 83 9.40 8.04 20.15
C PRO A 83 8.55 6.97 19.45
N ARG A 84 8.02 5.99 20.19
CA ARG A 84 7.11 4.96 19.62
C ARG A 84 5.74 5.52 19.28
N ASP A 85 5.38 6.64 19.91
CA ASP A 85 4.16 7.39 19.64
C ASP A 85 4.41 8.55 18.65
N GLN A 86 5.62 8.65 18.11
CA GLN A 86 6.00 9.66 17.11
C GLN A 86 6.18 9.00 15.73
N GLU A 87 5.18 9.13 14.86
CA GLU A 87 5.31 8.79 13.44
C GLU A 87 5.67 10.05 12.62
N GLY A 88 6.54 9.89 11.61
CA GLY A 88 6.96 10.97 10.73
C GLY A 88 7.86 12.03 11.38
N HIS A 89 8.44 11.77 12.55
CA HIS A 89 9.36 12.71 13.17
C HIS A 89 10.59 12.94 12.29
N GLY A 90 10.91 14.21 12.03
CA GLY A 90 11.96 14.61 11.09
C GLY A 90 11.52 14.56 9.62
N GLU A 91 10.37 13.96 9.29
CA GLU A 91 9.78 13.88 7.96
C GLU A 91 8.59 14.83 7.75
N ILE A 92 7.93 15.23 8.83
CA ILE A 92 6.89 16.25 8.86
C ILE A 92 7.50 17.51 9.50
N PRO A 93 7.39 18.70 8.86
CA PRO A 93 6.63 19.02 7.64
C PRO A 93 7.20 18.36 6.37
N GLY A 94 6.32 17.88 5.49
CA GLY A 94 6.74 17.17 4.27
C GLY A 94 5.64 16.34 3.62
N PHE A 95 6.05 15.39 2.78
CA PHE A 95 5.16 14.48 2.05
C PHE A 95 4.97 13.17 2.81
N VAL A 96 3.76 12.95 3.32
CA VAL A 96 3.41 11.77 4.13
C VAL A 96 2.78 10.70 3.25
N PRO A 97 3.31 9.46 3.21
CA PRO A 97 2.78 8.40 2.35
C PRO A 97 1.47 7.87 2.92
N ASP A 98 0.34 8.01 2.23
CA ASP A 98 -0.98 7.65 2.78
C ASP A 98 -1.99 7.12 1.73
N PRO A 99 -2.40 7.87 0.70
CA PRO A 99 -3.42 7.40 -0.24
C PRO A 99 -2.93 6.22 -1.07
N LEU A 100 -3.83 5.27 -1.34
CA LEU A 100 -3.57 4.14 -2.23
C LEU A 100 -4.26 4.37 -3.58
N PHE A 101 -3.48 4.80 -4.57
CA PHE A 101 -3.96 5.03 -5.93
C PHE A 101 -4.06 3.71 -6.70
N GLU A 102 -5.10 3.61 -7.52
CA GLU A 102 -5.42 2.45 -8.36
C GLU A 102 -4.52 2.40 -9.61
N GLU A 103 -3.21 2.44 -9.35
CA GLU A 103 -2.15 2.60 -10.34
C GLU A 103 -1.02 1.62 -10.04
N GLN A 104 -0.43 1.07 -11.10
CA GLN A 104 0.65 0.08 -11.03
C GLN A 104 1.94 0.60 -11.68
N LYS A 105 1.97 1.87 -12.05
CA LYS A 105 3.10 2.51 -12.72
C LYS A 105 3.41 3.85 -12.07
N MET A 106 4.65 4.26 -12.14
CA MET A 106 5.06 5.61 -11.76
C MET A 106 6.34 6.02 -12.46
N LEU A 107 6.56 7.33 -12.54
CA LEU A 107 7.88 7.89 -12.72
C LEU A 107 8.57 7.91 -11.35
N LEU A 108 9.56 7.05 -11.15
CA LEU A 108 10.35 6.99 -9.93
C LEU A 108 11.41 8.08 -9.98
N ALA A 109 11.39 9.01 -9.02
CA ALA A 109 12.40 10.03 -8.90
C ALA A 109 13.75 9.45 -8.44
N LYS A 110 14.84 10.07 -8.90
CA LYS A 110 16.19 9.71 -8.47
C LYS A 110 16.32 9.88 -6.96
N ASP A 111 16.93 8.88 -6.31
CA ASP A 111 17.29 8.89 -4.89
C ASP A 111 16.14 9.00 -3.89
N GLU A 112 14.88 9.01 -4.34
CA GLU A 112 13.71 8.99 -3.49
C GLU A 112 13.18 7.58 -3.24
N LEU A 113 12.72 7.34 -2.03
CA LEU A 113 12.04 6.12 -1.64
C LEU A 113 10.54 6.22 -1.95
N HIS A 114 10.02 5.23 -2.68
CA HIS A 114 8.60 5.11 -2.99
C HIS A 114 8.10 3.70 -2.73
N ALA A 115 6.78 3.51 -2.70
CA ALA A 115 6.20 2.20 -2.44
C ALA A 115 4.96 1.90 -3.28
N PHE A 116 4.77 0.61 -3.54
CA PHE A 116 3.51 0.03 -3.98
C PHE A 116 2.96 -0.85 -2.86
N TRP A 117 1.66 -0.71 -2.59
CA TRP A 117 0.90 -1.53 -1.66
C TRP A 117 0.36 -2.76 -2.37
N ILE A 118 0.59 -3.93 -1.78
CA ILE A 118 0.11 -5.22 -2.28
C ILE A 118 -0.92 -5.74 -1.28
N SER A 119 -2.17 -5.86 -1.72
CA SER A 119 -3.26 -6.49 -0.96
C SER A 119 -3.52 -7.88 -1.49
N VAL A 120 -3.59 -8.85 -0.59
CA VAL A 120 -3.79 -10.26 -0.94
C VAL A 120 -4.98 -10.81 -0.16
N VAL A 121 -5.84 -11.55 -0.86
CA VAL A 121 -6.91 -12.35 -0.27
C VAL A 121 -6.74 -13.78 -0.77
N PRO A 122 -6.45 -14.75 0.12
CA PRO A 122 -6.42 -16.16 -0.24
C PRO A 122 -7.75 -16.58 -0.86
N GLY A 123 -7.68 -17.48 -1.85
CA GLY A 123 -8.90 -18.02 -2.47
C GLY A 123 -9.81 -18.67 -1.43
N ALA A 124 -11.13 -18.60 -1.63
CA ALA A 124 -12.13 -19.09 -0.67
C ALA A 124 -11.98 -20.58 -0.30
N LYS A 125 -11.35 -21.37 -1.19
CA LYS A 125 -11.09 -22.81 -1.01
C LYS A 125 -9.60 -23.12 -0.80
N ALA A 126 -8.77 -22.13 -0.48
CA ALA A 126 -7.35 -22.33 -0.27
C ALA A 126 -7.11 -23.26 0.94
N SER A 127 -6.32 -24.32 0.73
CA SER A 127 -5.86 -25.21 1.79
C SER A 127 -4.79 -24.54 2.65
N ALA A 128 -4.68 -24.92 3.92
CA ALA A 128 -3.53 -24.54 4.74
C ALA A 128 -2.23 -25.06 4.10
N GLY A 129 -1.15 -24.29 4.22
CA GLY A 129 0.09 -24.62 3.50
C GLY A 129 1.09 -23.48 3.46
N ASN A 130 2.16 -23.70 2.69
CA ASN A 130 3.15 -22.69 2.38
C ASN A 130 2.97 -22.24 0.94
N TYR A 131 2.89 -20.93 0.73
CA TYR A 131 2.67 -20.28 -0.55
C TYR A 131 3.70 -19.18 -0.78
N SER A 132 3.72 -18.61 -1.98
CA SER A 132 4.55 -17.46 -2.33
C SER A 132 3.74 -16.42 -3.08
N ILE A 133 3.99 -15.15 -2.79
CA ILE A 133 3.60 -14.01 -3.62
C ILE A 133 4.88 -13.50 -4.29
N GLU A 134 4.86 -13.37 -5.61
CA GLU A 134 5.97 -12.80 -6.37
C GLU A 134 5.58 -11.39 -6.80
N VAL A 135 6.44 -10.42 -6.48
CA VAL A 135 6.25 -9.02 -6.84
C VAL A 135 7.41 -8.59 -7.71
N THR A 136 7.12 -8.12 -8.92
CA THR A 136 8.11 -7.75 -9.93
C THR A 136 8.00 -6.26 -10.21
N ALA A 137 9.10 -5.54 -10.02
CA ALA A 137 9.26 -4.18 -10.51
C ALA A 137 10.03 -4.21 -11.83
N THR A 138 9.41 -3.69 -12.88
CA THR A 138 9.93 -3.65 -14.25
C THR A 138 10.26 -2.21 -14.60
N PRO A 139 11.55 -1.85 -14.76
CA PRO A 139 11.93 -0.57 -15.33
C PRO A 139 11.35 -0.38 -16.74
N GLY A 140 11.21 0.87 -17.18
CA GLY A 140 10.88 1.20 -18.55
C GLY A 140 11.85 0.58 -19.55
N GLU A 141 11.43 0.47 -20.80
CA GLU A 141 12.21 -0.17 -21.87
C GLU A 141 13.62 0.43 -21.96
N GLY A 142 14.65 -0.41 -21.94
CA GLY A 142 16.06 0.01 -21.96
C GLY A 142 16.61 0.63 -20.67
N GLN A 143 15.78 0.86 -19.64
CA GLN A 143 16.21 1.51 -18.38
C GLN A 143 16.78 0.54 -17.33
N GLY A 144 16.64 -0.78 -17.54
CA GLY A 144 17.19 -1.78 -16.63
C GLY A 144 16.57 -3.16 -16.82
N LYS A 145 16.85 -4.06 -15.87
CA LYS A 145 16.25 -5.41 -15.82
C LYS A 145 15.16 -5.46 -14.75
N PRO A 146 14.08 -6.24 -14.95
CA PRO A 146 13.10 -6.49 -13.90
C PRO A 146 13.70 -7.06 -12.62
N VAL A 147 13.18 -6.63 -11.47
CA VAL A 147 13.58 -7.11 -10.14
C VAL A 147 12.39 -7.80 -9.49
N THR A 148 12.49 -9.12 -9.28
CA THR A 148 11.45 -9.90 -8.61
C THR A 148 11.81 -10.18 -7.15
N ARG A 149 10.85 -9.94 -6.25
CA ARG A 149 10.92 -10.28 -4.83
C ARG A 149 9.84 -11.30 -4.48
N LYS A 150 10.20 -12.28 -3.66
CA LYS A 150 9.28 -13.35 -3.22
C LYS A 150 8.96 -13.19 -1.74
N LEU A 151 7.68 -13.15 -1.41
CA LEU A 151 7.16 -13.19 -0.06
C LEU A 151 6.64 -14.59 0.25
N ARG A 152 7.19 -15.24 1.27
CA ARG A 152 6.63 -16.51 1.75
C ARG A 152 5.35 -16.24 2.55
N VAL A 153 4.33 -17.05 2.33
CA VAL A 153 3.07 -16.98 3.08
C VAL A 153 2.83 -18.33 3.73
N LYS A 154 2.72 -18.35 5.07
CA LYS A 154 2.21 -19.51 5.80
C LYS A 154 0.71 -19.29 6.00
N LEU A 155 -0.10 -20.06 5.27
CA LEU A 155 -1.54 -20.07 5.46
C LEU A 155 -1.88 -21.14 6.50
N HIS A 156 -2.43 -20.71 7.64
CA HIS A 156 -2.78 -21.58 8.74
C HIS A 156 -4.15 -22.21 8.54
N ASP A 157 -4.37 -23.36 9.19
CA ASP A 157 -5.66 -24.06 9.19
C ASP A 157 -6.64 -23.43 10.19
N VAL A 158 -6.81 -22.12 10.07
CA VAL A 158 -7.76 -21.30 10.81
C VAL A 158 -8.51 -20.48 9.79
N VAL A 159 -9.83 -20.40 9.92
CA VAL A 159 -10.69 -19.57 9.06
C VAL A 159 -11.19 -18.40 9.88
N ILE A 160 -10.92 -17.17 9.42
CA ILE A 160 -11.51 -15.98 10.04
C ILE A 160 -12.97 -15.88 9.59
N ALA A 161 -13.88 -16.03 10.54
CA ALA A 161 -15.30 -15.81 10.31
C ALA A 161 -15.59 -14.31 10.08
N PRO A 162 -16.61 -13.98 9.27
CA PRO A 162 -17.12 -12.61 9.22
C PRO A 162 -17.40 -12.09 10.63
N ARG A 163 -17.02 -10.83 10.90
CA ARG A 163 -17.25 -10.22 12.20
C ARG A 163 -18.75 -10.17 12.49
N LYS A 164 -19.13 -10.56 13.71
CA LYS A 164 -20.48 -10.41 14.27
C LYS A 164 -20.39 -9.47 15.45
N ASP A 165 -21.44 -8.69 15.68
CA ASP A 165 -21.53 -7.72 16.79
C ASP A 165 -20.34 -6.74 16.86
N PHE A 166 -19.75 -6.43 15.69
CA PHE A 166 -18.64 -5.50 15.55
C PHE A 166 -19.15 -4.20 14.94
N HIS A 167 -19.69 -3.34 15.81
CA HIS A 167 -20.25 -2.05 15.38
C HIS A 167 -19.14 -1.11 14.92
N VAL A 168 -19.22 -0.69 13.66
CA VAL A 168 -18.33 0.31 13.06
C VAL A 168 -19.17 1.51 12.67
N SER A 169 -18.83 2.68 13.19
CA SER A 169 -19.48 3.95 12.85
C SER A 169 -18.45 4.87 12.23
N HIS A 170 -18.64 5.23 10.97
CA HIS A 170 -17.90 6.30 10.31
C HIS A 170 -18.86 7.45 10.03
N TRP A 171 -18.52 8.66 10.48
CA TRP A 171 -19.31 9.84 10.13
C TRP A 171 -19.07 10.18 8.66
N PHE A 172 -20.14 10.12 7.87
CA PHE A 172 -20.10 10.37 6.43
C PHE A 172 -20.55 11.79 6.13
N TYR A 173 -19.59 12.62 5.73
CA TYR A 173 -19.80 14.04 5.47
C TYR A 173 -20.20 14.28 4.00
N ASN A 174 -21.51 14.19 3.72
CA ASN A 174 -22.08 14.35 2.37
C ASN A 174 -21.77 15.72 1.74
N ASP A 175 -21.74 16.77 2.56
CA ASP A 175 -21.42 18.14 2.17
C ASP A 175 -20.03 18.26 1.54
N GLN A 176 -19.06 17.45 1.99
CA GLN A 176 -17.72 17.44 1.43
C GLN A 176 -17.67 16.87 0.01
N LEU A 177 -18.50 15.86 -0.29
CA LEU A 177 -18.62 15.36 -1.66
C LEU A 177 -19.31 16.38 -2.57
N ILE A 178 -20.34 17.05 -2.05
CA ILE A 178 -21.06 18.11 -2.78
C ILE A 178 -20.10 19.25 -3.13
N ASP A 179 -19.31 19.73 -2.17
CA ASP A 179 -18.33 20.80 -2.40
C ASP A 179 -17.24 20.37 -3.39
N TRP A 180 -16.62 19.21 -3.17
CA TRP A 180 -15.50 18.74 -4.00
C TRP A 180 -15.91 18.46 -5.45
N TYR A 181 -17.02 17.74 -5.65
CA TYR A 181 -17.52 17.37 -6.97
C TYR A 181 -18.45 18.41 -7.58
N ARG A 182 -18.77 19.48 -6.84
CA ARG A 182 -19.60 20.61 -7.26
C ARG A 182 -21.01 20.19 -7.68
N THR A 183 -21.64 19.24 -6.98
CA THR A 183 -23.02 18.80 -7.26
C THR A 183 -24.05 19.84 -6.81
N ASP A 184 -25.25 19.82 -7.39
CA ASP A 184 -26.38 20.64 -6.94
C ASP A 184 -27.12 19.92 -5.80
N GLY A 185 -26.49 19.89 -4.63
CA GLY A 185 -26.96 19.09 -3.50
C GLY A 185 -26.97 17.59 -3.82
N PHE A 186 -28.11 16.95 -3.61
CA PHE A 186 -28.32 15.50 -3.79
C PHE A 186 -28.84 15.13 -5.19
N ASP A 187 -28.27 15.76 -6.23
CA ASP A 187 -28.62 15.50 -7.63
C ASP A 187 -28.27 14.07 -8.07
N ALA A 188 -28.64 13.70 -9.30
CA ALA A 188 -28.34 12.36 -9.85
C ALA A 188 -26.84 12.05 -9.85
N ARG A 189 -25.98 13.05 -10.09
CA ARG A 189 -24.52 12.88 -10.12
C ARG A 189 -23.97 12.60 -8.72
N PHE A 190 -24.51 13.22 -7.68
CA PHE A 190 -24.17 12.88 -6.29
C PHE A 190 -24.40 11.39 -6.02
N TRP A 191 -25.55 10.84 -6.42
CA TRP A 191 -25.88 9.43 -6.22
C TRP A 191 -25.02 8.46 -7.05
N GLU A 192 -24.41 8.92 -8.15
CA GLU A 192 -23.40 8.15 -8.89
C GLU A 192 -22.01 8.14 -8.22
N ILE A 193 -21.70 9.17 -7.43
CA ILE A 193 -20.40 9.33 -6.74
C ILE A 193 -20.38 8.54 -5.42
N VAL A 194 -21.44 8.64 -4.61
CA VAL A 194 -21.51 8.05 -3.26
C VAL A 194 -21.08 6.58 -3.20
N PRO A 195 -21.51 5.67 -4.11
CA PRO A 195 -21.16 4.25 -4.03
C PRO A 195 -19.65 3.93 -4.15
N ARG A 196 -18.81 4.91 -4.49
CA ARG A 196 -17.36 4.77 -4.58
C ARG A 196 -16.64 4.94 -3.23
N TYR A 197 -17.35 5.42 -2.21
CA TYR A 197 -16.84 5.73 -0.86
C TYR A 197 -17.52 4.84 0.19
#